data_AF-A0AAN8D191-F1
#
_entry.id   AF-A0AAN8D191-F1
#
_cell.length_a   1.000
_cell.length_b   1.000
_cell.length_c   1.000
_cell.angle_alpha   90.00
_cell.angle_beta   90.00
_cell.angle_gamma   90.00
#
_symmetry.space_group_name_H-M   'P 1'
#
loop_
_entity.id
_entity.type
_entity.pdbx_description
1 polymer ?
#
loop_
_entity_poly.entity_id
_entity_poly.type
_entity_poly.pdbx_seq_one_letter_code
_entity_poly.pdbx_strand_id
1 'polypeptide(L)'
;MALAVWTILACAVAFNNVAPSSPALSRSMMPFGLMRRELACEGYPIELRCPGSDVIMIETANYGRTDDKICDADPFQMENVQCYLPDAFKIMSQRCNNRTQCVVVAGSDVFPDPCPGTYKYLEIQYECVPYISVTFIHVGHIFKYPTLQPRWRGSEKLRDFHAPFSVVRPTSAL
;
A
#
# COMPACT_ATOMS: atom_id res chain seq x y z
N MET A 1 52.57 -37.78 29.24
CA MET A 1 52.09 -36.47 29.78
C MET A 1 51.98 -35.35 28.73
N ALA A 2 52.44 -35.51 27.48
CA ALA A 2 52.47 -34.42 26.49
C ALA A 2 51.32 -34.41 25.44
N LEU A 3 50.57 -35.51 25.29
CA LEU A 3 49.51 -35.60 24.27
C LEU A 3 48.14 -35.07 24.73
N ALA A 4 47.91 -34.98 26.04
CA ALA A 4 46.64 -34.49 26.61
C ALA A 4 46.51 -32.96 26.62
N VAL A 5 47.63 -32.24 26.48
CA VAL A 5 47.65 -30.76 26.51
C VAL A 5 47.34 -30.18 25.12
N TRP A 6 47.72 -30.89 24.05
CA TRP A 6 47.48 -30.46 22.66
C TRP A 6 46.01 -30.56 22.23
N THR A 7 45.25 -31.51 22.79
CA THR A 7 43.81 -31.64 22.48
C THR A 7 42.97 -30.55 23.16
N ILE A 8 43.39 -30.05 24.33
CA ILE A 8 42.68 -28.98 25.05
C ILE A 8 42.93 -27.62 24.39
N LEU A 9 44.15 -27.38 23.85
CA LEU A 9 44.50 -26.14 23.15
C LEU A 9 43.84 -26.02 21.77
N ALA A 10 43.60 -27.12 21.06
CA ALA A 10 42.92 -27.09 19.77
C ALA A 10 41.42 -26.75 19.88
N CYS A 11 40.75 -27.15 20.98
CA CYS A 11 39.33 -26.87 21.18
C CYS A 11 39.04 -25.39 21.47
N ALA A 12 39.98 -24.64 22.05
CA ALA A 12 39.76 -23.23 22.39
C ALA A 12 39.86 -22.28 21.17
N VAL A 13 40.52 -22.70 20.08
CA VAL A 13 40.72 -21.84 18.90
C VAL A 13 39.54 -21.90 17.92
N ALA A 14 38.68 -22.91 18.01
CA ALA A 14 37.54 -23.06 17.09
C ALA A 14 36.27 -22.30 17.49
N PHE A 15 36.19 -21.71 18.70
CA PHE A 15 34.95 -21.10 19.20
C PHE A 15 34.88 -19.56 19.11
N ASN A 16 35.95 -18.86 18.73
CA ASN A 16 36.00 -17.39 18.82
C ASN A 16 35.73 -16.62 17.52
N ASN A 17 35.21 -17.26 16.46
CA ASN A 17 34.84 -16.56 15.23
C ASN A 17 33.43 -16.93 14.75
N VAL A 18 32.45 -16.83 15.65
CA VAL A 18 31.06 -16.65 15.24
C VAL A 18 30.73 -15.18 15.44
N ALA A 19 31.00 -14.37 14.42
CA ALA A 19 30.36 -13.07 14.32
C ALA A 19 28.84 -13.29 14.35
N PRO A 20 28.07 -12.54 15.14
CA PRO A 20 26.62 -12.57 15.00
C PRO A 20 26.34 -11.98 13.61
N SER A 21 26.04 -12.84 12.64
CA SER A 21 25.34 -12.41 11.44
C SER A 21 24.07 -11.76 11.95
N SER A 22 24.01 -10.43 11.91
CA SER A 22 22.76 -9.70 12.01
C SER A 22 21.75 -10.46 11.16
N PRO A 23 20.60 -10.91 11.69
CA PRO A 23 19.55 -11.41 10.83
C PRO A 23 19.20 -10.25 9.91
N ALA A 24 19.67 -10.32 8.66
CA ALA A 24 19.06 -9.60 7.58
C ALA A 24 17.60 -10.03 7.64
N LEU A 25 16.74 -9.14 8.15
CA LEU A 25 15.33 -9.38 8.28
C LEU A 25 14.85 -9.70 6.86
N SER A 26 14.70 -10.99 6.56
CA SER A 26 14.35 -11.45 5.23
C SER A 26 13.02 -10.81 4.90
N ARG A 27 13.03 -9.92 3.91
CA ARG A 27 11.91 -9.09 3.47
C ARG A 27 10.74 -9.91 2.87
N SER A 28 10.76 -11.22 3.03
CA SER A 28 9.96 -12.21 2.32
C SER A 28 8.88 -12.88 3.19
N MET A 29 8.59 -12.36 4.37
CA MET A 29 7.45 -12.82 5.19
C MET A 29 6.76 -11.63 5.88
N MET A 30 6.33 -10.63 5.11
CA MET A 30 5.32 -9.69 5.59
C MET A 30 3.96 -10.27 5.21
N PRO A 31 3.01 -10.40 6.16
CA PRO A 31 1.72 -11.00 5.86
C PRO A 31 0.99 -10.12 4.84
N PHE A 32 0.42 -10.76 3.81
CA PHE A 32 -0.68 -10.17 3.03
C PHE A 32 -1.76 -9.74 4.04
N GLY A 33 -2.01 -8.43 4.16
CA GLY A 33 -2.97 -7.87 5.13
C GLY A 33 -2.44 -6.82 6.11
N LEU A 34 -1.29 -6.18 5.86
CA LEU A 34 -0.94 -4.96 6.60
C LEU A 34 -1.64 -3.75 5.97
N MET A 35 -2.78 -3.36 6.53
CA MET A 35 -3.46 -2.10 6.21
C MET A 35 -2.55 -0.94 6.61
N ARG A 36 -2.05 -0.20 5.63
CA ARG A 36 -1.20 0.97 5.81
C ARG A 36 -2.09 2.21 5.87
N ARG A 37 -1.85 3.07 6.86
CA ARG A 37 -2.52 4.36 7.00
C ARG A 37 -1.53 5.48 6.68
N GLU A 38 -1.92 6.39 5.81
CA GLU A 38 -1.16 7.58 5.44
C GLU A 38 -2.03 8.81 5.62
N LEU A 39 -1.38 9.93 5.92
CA LEU A 39 -2.06 11.18 6.24
C LEU A 39 -1.34 12.37 5.61
N ALA A 40 -2.11 13.27 5.01
CA ALA A 40 -1.61 14.55 4.52
C ALA A 40 -2.56 15.70 4.87
N CYS A 41 -2.00 16.79 5.37
CA CYS A 41 -2.76 18.02 5.64
C CYS A 41 -3.13 18.74 4.34
N GLU A 42 -4.13 19.61 4.39
CA GLU A 42 -4.53 20.44 3.24
C GLU A 42 -3.34 21.22 2.65
N GLY A 43 -3.20 21.15 1.32
CA GLY A 43 -2.13 21.77 0.55
C GLY A 43 -0.88 20.91 0.39
N TYR A 44 -0.74 19.83 1.17
CA TYR A 44 0.41 18.94 1.09
C TYR A 44 0.16 17.74 0.16
N PRO A 45 1.17 17.31 -0.62
CA PRO A 45 1.09 16.09 -1.40
C PRO A 45 1.18 14.86 -0.50
N ILE A 46 0.32 13.87 -0.76
CA ILE A 46 0.43 12.53 -0.19
C ILE A 46 1.08 11.59 -1.21
N GLU A 47 1.97 10.73 -0.72
CA GLU A 47 2.65 9.73 -1.53
C GLU A 47 2.41 8.31 -0.98
N LEU A 48 1.85 7.45 -1.83
CA LEU A 48 1.61 6.04 -1.55
C LEU A 48 2.63 5.21 -2.30
N ARG A 49 3.29 4.26 -1.62
CA ARG A 49 4.30 3.37 -2.22
C ARG A 49 4.14 1.93 -1.72
N CYS A 50 4.05 0.99 -2.66
CA CYS A 50 4.10 -0.44 -2.38
C CYS A 50 5.48 -1.03 -2.70
N PRO A 51 5.98 -1.99 -1.90
CA PRO A 51 7.26 -2.64 -2.15
C PRO A 51 7.17 -3.63 -3.32
N GLY A 52 8.26 -3.76 -4.08
CA GLY A 52 8.38 -4.78 -5.13
C GLY A 52 7.45 -4.54 -6.32
N SER A 53 6.67 -5.57 -6.68
CA SER A 53 5.70 -5.55 -7.78
C SER A 53 4.25 -5.47 -7.30
N ASP A 54 4.04 -5.19 -6.01
CA ASP A 54 2.70 -5.07 -5.45
C ASP A 54 2.07 -3.75 -5.86
N VAL A 55 0.76 -3.77 -6.07
CA VAL A 55 -0.02 -2.59 -6.41
C VAL A 55 -0.82 -2.11 -5.23
N ILE A 56 -1.05 -0.80 -5.20
CA ILE A 56 -1.89 -0.12 -4.23
C ILE A 56 -3.34 -0.53 -4.49
N MET A 57 -4.02 -0.92 -3.41
CA MET A 57 -5.46 -1.10 -3.35
C MET A 57 -5.99 -0.23 -2.22
N ILE A 58 -6.74 0.81 -2.57
CA ILE A 58 -7.36 1.69 -1.58
C ILE A 58 -8.52 0.94 -0.91
N GLU A 59 -8.55 0.96 0.42
CA GLU A 59 -9.59 0.34 1.24
C GLU A 59 -10.56 1.39 1.79
N THR A 60 -10.02 2.49 2.32
CA THR A 60 -10.80 3.64 2.75
C THR A 60 -10.04 4.93 2.45
N ALA A 61 -10.76 6.00 2.16
CA ALA A 61 -10.19 7.35 2.18
C ALA A 61 -11.25 8.34 2.63
N ASN A 62 -10.84 9.29 3.47
CA ASN A 62 -11.68 10.38 3.94
C ASN A 62 -10.94 11.70 3.77
N TYR A 63 -11.61 12.68 3.19
CA TYR A 63 -11.12 14.05 3.12
C TYR A 63 -11.97 14.93 4.03
N GLY A 64 -11.38 15.49 5.08
CA GLY A 64 -12.11 16.24 6.09
C GLY A 64 -11.35 16.34 7.40
N ARG A 65 -12.07 16.33 8.52
CA ARG A 65 -11.51 16.38 9.88
C ARG A 65 -12.36 15.49 10.78
N THR A 66 -11.72 14.48 11.36
CA THR A 66 -12.30 13.49 12.28
C THR A 66 -11.70 13.57 13.68
N ASP A 67 -10.53 14.21 13.79
CA ASP A 67 -9.73 14.31 14.99
C ASP A 67 -9.27 15.76 15.22
N ASP A 68 -9.20 16.13 16.48
CA ASP A 68 -8.81 17.45 17.00
C ASP A 68 -7.29 17.59 17.20
N LYS A 69 -6.50 16.54 16.92
CA LYS A 69 -5.04 16.51 17.12
C LYS A 69 -4.23 16.36 15.84
N ILE A 70 -4.91 16.16 14.72
CA ILE A 70 -4.28 15.94 13.43
C ILE A 70 -4.20 17.28 12.71
N CYS A 71 -3.02 17.60 12.16
CA CYS A 71 -2.74 18.85 11.46
C CYS A 71 -3.12 20.07 12.31
N ASP A 72 -2.25 20.40 13.28
CA ASP A 72 -2.44 21.54 14.19
C ASP A 72 -2.56 22.86 13.42
N ALA A 73 -3.61 23.62 13.74
CA ALA A 73 -3.96 24.89 13.13
C ALA A 73 -4.64 25.80 14.18
N ASP A 74 -5.27 26.89 13.74
CA ASP A 74 -6.01 27.76 14.65
C ASP A 74 -7.18 27.01 15.34
N PRO A 75 -7.47 27.26 16.63
CA PRO A 75 -8.50 26.54 17.38
C PRO A 75 -9.89 26.59 16.73
N PHE A 76 -10.23 27.73 16.12
CA PHE A 76 -11.49 27.93 15.39
C PHE A 76 -11.63 26.99 14.18
N GLN A 77 -10.52 26.59 13.57
CA GLN A 77 -10.49 25.71 12.41
C GLN A 77 -10.43 24.22 12.80
N MET A 78 -10.27 23.91 14.09
CA MET A 78 -10.16 22.56 14.63
C MET A 78 -11.40 22.13 15.43
N GLU A 79 -12.31 23.06 15.72
CA GLU A 79 -13.54 22.81 16.48
C GLU A 79 -14.46 21.76 15.82
N ASN A 80 -14.49 21.72 14.49
CA ASN A 80 -15.34 20.80 13.74
C ASN A 80 -14.61 19.49 13.41
N VAL A 81 -14.83 18.47 14.23
CA VAL A 81 -14.33 17.09 14.04
C VAL A 81 -15.33 16.14 13.36
N GLN A 82 -16.46 16.67 12.87
CA GLN A 82 -17.50 15.86 12.22
C GLN A 82 -17.56 16.13 10.71
N CYS A 83 -16.38 16.18 10.08
CA CYS A 83 -16.25 16.50 8.68
C CYS A 83 -15.78 15.28 7.88
N TYR A 84 -16.66 14.74 7.04
CA TYR A 84 -16.42 13.53 6.26
C TYR A 84 -16.79 13.75 4.80
N LEU A 85 -15.92 13.28 3.89
CA LEU A 85 -16.20 13.23 2.46
C LEU A 85 -15.95 11.81 1.94
N PRO A 86 -17.00 10.97 1.84
CA PRO A 86 -16.85 9.59 1.36
C PRO A 86 -16.45 9.51 -0.12
N ASP A 87 -16.74 10.54 -0.92
CA ASP A 87 -16.36 10.61 -2.33
C ASP A 87 -14.83 10.64 -2.55
N ALA A 88 -14.06 10.99 -1.51
CA ALA A 88 -12.61 10.93 -1.55
C ALA A 88 -12.09 9.52 -1.87
N PHE A 89 -12.78 8.47 -1.39
CA PHE A 89 -12.45 7.08 -1.68
C PHE A 89 -12.46 6.79 -3.19
N LYS A 90 -13.48 7.28 -3.91
CA LYS A 90 -13.62 7.04 -5.35
C LYS A 90 -12.50 7.72 -6.12
N ILE A 91 -12.16 8.96 -5.76
CA ILE A 91 -11.10 9.75 -6.41
C ILE A 91 -9.75 9.07 -6.20
N MET A 92 -9.44 8.68 -4.96
CA MET A 92 -8.19 7.99 -4.63
C MET A 92 -8.09 6.63 -5.30
N SER A 93 -9.17 5.85 -5.29
CA SER A 93 -9.23 4.55 -5.97
C SER A 93 -8.97 4.68 -7.47
N GLN A 94 -9.58 5.67 -8.13
CA GLN A 94 -9.38 5.88 -9.56
C GLN A 94 -7.95 6.31 -9.92
N ARG A 95 -7.30 7.09 -9.04
CA ARG A 95 -5.95 7.62 -9.31
C ARG A 95 -4.84 6.63 -8.95
N CYS A 96 -5.01 5.90 -7.85
CA CYS A 96 -3.93 5.12 -7.24
C CYS A 96 -4.07 3.61 -7.39
N ASN A 97 -5.28 3.06 -7.63
CA ASN A 97 -5.42 1.61 -7.79
C ASN A 97 -4.61 1.11 -8.99
N ASN A 98 -4.05 -0.10 -8.87
CA ASN A 98 -3.21 -0.75 -9.87
C ASN A 98 -1.88 -0.03 -10.17
N ARG A 99 -1.44 0.88 -9.29
CA ARG A 99 -0.12 1.51 -9.36
C ARG A 99 0.74 1.07 -8.20
N THR A 100 2.06 0.97 -8.42
CA THR A 100 3.03 0.71 -7.36
C THR A 100 3.33 1.98 -6.54
N GLN A 101 3.19 3.15 -7.18
CA GLN A 101 3.41 4.46 -6.59
C GLN A 101 2.33 5.44 -7.07
N CYS A 102 1.81 6.27 -6.16
CA CYS A 102 0.83 7.29 -6.47
C CYS A 102 1.08 8.55 -5.65
N VAL A 103 1.00 9.73 -6.28
CA VAL A 103 1.12 11.02 -5.60
C VAL A 103 -0.10 11.86 -5.91
N VAL A 104 -0.77 12.37 -4.88
CA VAL A 104 -1.98 13.20 -5.00
C VAL A 104 -1.86 14.38 -4.04
N VAL A 105 -2.22 15.58 -4.49
CA VAL A 105 -2.26 16.77 -3.62
C VAL A 105 -3.60 16.81 -2.90
N ALA A 106 -3.56 16.95 -1.57
CA ALA A 106 -4.74 17.10 -0.73
C ALA A 106 -5.27 18.55 -0.80
N GLY A 107 -5.96 18.90 -1.88
CA GLY A 107 -6.48 20.25 -2.09
C GLY A 107 -7.85 20.28 -2.77
N SER A 108 -8.44 21.47 -2.79
CA SER A 108 -9.75 21.74 -3.39
C SER A 108 -9.79 21.55 -4.91
N ASP A 109 -8.63 21.55 -5.58
CA ASP A 109 -8.51 21.22 -7.02
C ASP A 109 -8.90 19.77 -7.33
N VAL A 110 -8.74 18.89 -6.35
CA VAL A 110 -8.94 17.44 -6.50
C VAL A 110 -10.20 16.99 -5.79
N PHE A 111 -10.42 17.50 -4.59
CA PHE A 111 -11.51 17.09 -3.71
C PHE A 111 -12.47 18.27 -3.53
N PRO A 112 -13.79 18.09 -3.67
CA PRO A 112 -14.73 19.14 -3.32
C PRO A 112 -14.65 19.44 -1.82
N ASP A 113 -15.01 20.67 -1.43
CA ASP A 113 -14.95 21.12 -0.04
C ASP A 113 -16.20 20.69 0.75
N PRO A 114 -16.09 19.78 1.73
CA PRO A 114 -17.23 19.35 2.55
C PRO A 114 -17.55 20.32 3.70
N CYS A 115 -16.55 21.05 4.19
CA CYS A 115 -16.64 21.88 5.40
C CYS A 115 -15.81 23.16 5.22
N PRO A 116 -16.40 24.25 4.73
CA PRO A 116 -15.68 25.51 4.58
C PRO A 116 -15.33 26.10 5.96
N GLY A 117 -14.11 26.60 6.11
CA GLY A 117 -13.62 27.22 7.35
C GLY A 117 -12.93 26.27 8.34
N THR A 118 -12.95 24.95 8.08
CA THR A 118 -12.22 23.94 8.87
C THR A 118 -10.91 23.58 8.17
N TYR A 119 -9.80 23.48 8.93
CA TYR A 119 -8.53 23.03 8.37
C TYR A 119 -8.58 21.51 8.19
N LYS A 120 -8.60 21.03 6.95
CA LYS A 120 -8.89 19.63 6.62
C LYS A 120 -7.62 18.82 6.36
N TYR A 121 -7.76 17.50 6.39
CA TYR A 121 -6.72 16.55 6.04
C TYR A 121 -7.29 15.36 5.28
N LEU A 122 -6.43 14.71 4.51
CA LEU A 122 -6.72 13.49 3.79
C LEU A 122 -6.17 12.31 4.58
N GLU A 123 -7.05 11.43 5.03
CA GLU A 123 -6.70 10.16 5.65
C GLU A 123 -7.00 9.02 4.68
N ILE A 124 -6.00 8.20 4.37
CA ILE A 124 -6.12 7.08 3.44
C ILE A 124 -5.63 5.80 4.11
N GLN A 125 -6.39 4.73 3.95
CA GLN A 125 -5.98 3.39 4.33
C GLN A 125 -5.93 2.52 3.08
N TYR A 126 -4.79 1.89 2.85
CA TYR A 126 -4.53 1.09 1.65
C TYR A 126 -3.75 -0.18 1.99
N GLU A 127 -3.86 -1.15 1.11
CA GLU A 127 -3.11 -2.39 1.17
C GLU A 127 -2.28 -2.57 -0.10
N CYS A 128 -1.18 -3.30 0.02
CA CYS A 128 -0.35 -3.69 -1.11
C CYS A 128 -0.69 -5.12 -1.46
N VAL A 129 -1.26 -5.32 -2.65
CA VAL A 129 -1.64 -6.64 -3.16
C VAL A 129 -0.78 -7.01 -4.36
N PRO A 130 -0.39 -8.29 -4.50
CA PRO A 130 0.40 -8.72 -5.64
C PRO A 130 -0.42 -8.56 -6.92
N TYR A 131 0.13 -7.85 -7.91
CA TYR A 131 -0.49 -7.72 -9.22
C TYR A 131 -0.33 -9.02 -10.00
N ILE A 132 -1.31 -9.91 -9.88
CA ILE A 132 -1.35 -11.15 -10.65
C ILE A 132 -2.13 -10.85 -11.94
N SER A 133 -1.41 -10.68 -13.05
CA SER A 133 -2.03 -10.69 -14.37
C SER A 133 -2.21 -12.14 -14.81
N VAL A 134 -3.42 -12.69 -14.62
CA VAL A 134 -3.71 -14.01 -15.17
C VAL A 134 -3.90 -13.86 -16.67
N THR A 135 -3.06 -14.57 -17.42
CA THR A 135 -3.09 -14.54 -18.88
C THR A 135 -3.84 -15.78 -19.33
N PHE A 136 -5.07 -15.61 -19.83
CA PHE A 136 -5.81 -16.71 -20.43
C PHE A 136 -5.63 -16.66 -21.95
N ILE A 137 -5.20 -17.77 -22.52
CA ILE A 137 -5.17 -17.96 -23.97
C ILE A 137 -6.50 -18.62 -24.33
N HIS A 138 -7.44 -17.83 -24.86
CA HIS A 138 -8.69 -18.36 -25.41
C HIS A 138 -8.71 -18.09 -26.91
N VAL A 139 -8.77 -19.15 -27.72
CA VAL A 139 -8.92 -19.07 -29.19
C VAL A 139 -7.84 -18.17 -29.85
N GLY A 140 -6.58 -18.27 -29.41
CA GLY A 140 -5.47 -17.49 -29.97
C GLY A 140 -5.41 -16.02 -29.52
N HIS A 141 -6.32 -15.57 -28.65
CA HIS A 141 -6.27 -14.25 -28.04
C HIS A 141 -5.71 -14.31 -26.62
N ILE A 142 -4.86 -13.32 -26.29
CA ILE A 142 -4.30 -13.11 -24.97
C ILE A 142 -5.25 -12.21 -24.17
N PHE A 143 -6.00 -12.81 -23.24
CA PHE A 143 -6.81 -12.06 -22.29
C PHE A 143 -6.02 -11.85 -20.99
N LYS A 144 -5.65 -10.59 -20.70
CA LYS A 144 -5.05 -10.21 -19.42
C LYS A 144 -6.17 -9.83 -18.45
N TYR A 145 -6.31 -10.58 -17.36
CA TYR A 145 -7.22 -10.23 -16.28
C TYR A 145 -6.43 -9.69 -15.09
N PRO A 146 -6.68 -8.44 -14.65
CA PRO A 146 -6.17 -7.97 -13.38
C PRO A 146 -7.01 -8.61 -12.27
N THR A 147 -6.52 -9.68 -11.64
CA THR A 147 -7.13 -10.15 -10.39
C THR A 147 -6.56 -9.31 -9.25
N LEU A 148 -7.27 -8.25 -8.87
CA LEU A 148 -7.20 -7.78 -7.47
C LEU A 148 -7.74 -8.93 -6.63
N GLN A 149 -6.98 -9.40 -5.64
CA GLN A 149 -7.42 -10.51 -4.79
C GLN A 149 -8.82 -10.21 -4.23
N PRO A 150 -9.79 -11.15 -4.30
CA PRO A 150 -11.07 -10.96 -3.66
C PRO A 150 -10.85 -10.91 -2.14
N ARG A 151 -11.16 -9.78 -1.51
CA ARG A 151 -11.18 -9.66 -0.05
C ARG A 151 -12.32 -10.51 0.51
N TRP A 152 -11.98 -11.58 1.22
CA TRP A 152 -12.95 -12.41 1.94
C TRP A 152 -13.46 -11.64 3.17
N ARG A 153 -14.63 -11.01 3.08
CA ARG A 153 -15.39 -10.54 4.25
C ARG A 153 -16.37 -11.65 4.63
N GLY A 154 -15.88 -12.67 5.33
CA GLY A 154 -16.68 -13.88 5.64
C GLY A 154 -16.84 -14.82 4.43
N SER A 155 -18.02 -15.44 4.29
CA SER A 155 -18.34 -16.45 3.27
C SER A 155 -18.90 -15.89 1.96
N GLU A 156 -19.05 -14.57 1.82
CA GLU A 156 -19.59 -13.94 0.62
C GLU A 156 -18.48 -13.29 -0.24
N LYS A 157 -18.40 -13.72 -1.49
CA LYS A 157 -17.49 -13.20 -2.52
C LYS A 157 -18.06 -11.89 -3.06
N LEU A 158 -17.52 -10.74 -2.66
CA LEU A 158 -17.86 -9.45 -3.27
C LEU A 158 -17.31 -9.46 -4.71
N ARG A 159 -18.21 -9.50 -5.69
CA ARG A 159 -17.90 -9.54 -7.12
C ARG A 159 -17.76 -8.12 -7.65
N ASP A 160 -16.62 -7.48 -7.40
CA ASP A 160 -16.28 -6.25 -8.11
C ASP A 160 -15.55 -6.61 -9.41
N PHE A 161 -16.33 -6.98 -10.42
CA PHE A 161 -15.86 -7.09 -11.80
C PHE A 161 -15.62 -5.68 -12.36
N HIS A 162 -14.42 -5.13 -12.17
CA HIS A 162 -13.94 -4.09 -13.06
C HIS A 162 -13.69 -4.70 -14.45
N ALA A 163 -14.31 -4.11 -15.47
CA ALA A 163 -14.20 -4.51 -16.86
C ALA A 163 -12.74 -4.54 -17.34
N PRO A 164 -12.38 -5.45 -18.28
CA PRO A 164 -11.00 -5.55 -18.78
C PRO A 164 -10.56 -4.26 -19.48
N PHE A 165 -9.35 -3.79 -19.14
CA PHE A 165 -8.68 -2.70 -19.84
C PHE A 165 -7.99 -3.21 -21.11
N SER A 166 -8.35 -2.59 -22.24
CA SER A 166 -7.64 -2.52 -23.53
C SER A 166 -7.51 -3.78 -24.41
N VAL A 167 -8.11 -3.68 -25.61
CA VAL A 167 -7.76 -4.44 -26.81
C VAL A 167 -6.45 -3.88 -27.36
N VAL A 168 -5.33 -4.55 -27.12
CA VAL A 168 -4.08 -4.25 -27.85
C VAL A 168 -4.25 -4.84 -29.25
N ARG A 169 -4.42 -3.99 -30.27
CA ARG A 169 -4.28 -4.44 -31.67
C ARG A 169 -2.86 -5.02 -31.83
N PRO A 170 -2.68 -6.19 -32.44
CA PRO A 170 -1.35 -6.67 -32.77
C PRO A 170 -0.69 -5.64 -33.69
N THR A 171 0.41 -5.05 -33.25
CA THR A 171 1.36 -4.40 -34.15
C THR A 171 1.79 -5.44 -35.16
N SER A 172 1.59 -5.09 -36.42
CA SER A 172 1.94 -5.82 -37.62
C SER A 172 3.29 -6.51 -37.48
N ALA A 173 3.32 -7.82 -37.78
CA ALA A 173 4.54 -8.47 -38.21
C ALA A 173 5.01 -7.80 -39.51
N LEU A 174 6.24 -7.30 -39.52
CA LEU A 174 7.07 -7.13 -40.71
C LEU A 174 8.44 -7.73 -40.40
#